data_AF-A0A6N9U2W9-F1
#
_entry.id   AF-A0A6N9U2W9-F1
#
_cell.length_a   1.000
_cell.length_b   1.000
_cell.length_c   1.000
_cell.angle_alpha   90.00
_cell.angle_beta   90.00
_cell.angle_gamma   90.00
#
_symmetry.space_group_name_H-M   'P 1'
#
loop_
_entity.id
_entity.type
_entity.pdbx_description
1 polymer ?
#
loop_
_entity_poly.entity_id
_entity_poly.type
_entity_poly.pdbx_seq_one_letter_code
_entity_poly.pdbx_strand_id
1 'polypeptide(L)' 'MAMRDSHRADAERLLVRAVEEEARRTGGRTDTGALLARARGALDTMAAGAAEEYAAYTEALDAA' A
#
# COMPACT_ATOMS: atom_id res chain seq x y z
N MET A 1 0.25 15.92 -4.04
CA MET A 1 -0.42 15.72 -2.73
C MET A 1 -0.03 14.37 -2.18
N ALA A 2 0.00 14.19 -0.85
CA ALA A 2 0.14 12.85 -0.27
C ALA A 2 -1.19 12.07 -0.42
N MET A 3 -1.10 10.74 -0.48
CA MET A 3 -2.26 9.85 -0.44
C MET A 3 -3.11 10.15 0.81
N ARG A 4 -4.45 10.06 0.71
CA ARG A 4 -5.34 10.25 1.87
C ARG A 4 -5.06 9.17 2.92
N ASP A 5 -5.12 9.55 4.19
CA ASP A 5 -4.85 8.63 5.31
C ASP A 5 -5.76 7.40 5.30
N SER A 6 -7.04 7.56 4.95
CA SER A 6 -7.98 6.44 4.83
C SER A 6 -7.55 5.44 3.76
N HIS A 7 -7.26 5.92 2.55
CA HIS A 7 -6.79 5.06 1.46
C HIS A 7 -5.43 4.43 1.81
N ARG A 8 -4.55 5.17 2.48
CA ARG A 8 -3.25 4.66 2.93
C ARG A 8 -3.43 3.52 3.93
N ALA A 9 -4.30 3.71 4.93
CA ALA A 9 -4.61 2.68 5.90
C ALA A 9 -5.21 1.43 5.25
N ASP A 10 -6.06 1.60 4.22
CA ASP A 10 -6.66 0.48 3.49
C ASP A 10 -5.59 -0.32 2.73
N ALA A 11 -4.70 0.37 2.03
CA ALA A 11 -3.56 -0.25 1.35
C ALA A 11 -2.63 -0.98 2.34
N GLU A 12 -2.33 -0.37 3.50
CA GLU A 12 -1.51 -1.02 4.53
C GLU A 12 -2.15 -2.30 5.08
N ARG A 13 -3.48 -2.32 5.29
CA ARG A 13 -4.18 -3.55 5.71
C ARG A 13 -4.08 -4.65 4.66
N LEU A 14 -4.14 -4.30 3.37
CA LEU A 14 -3.93 -5.26 2.28
C LEU A 14 -2.50 -5.80 2.27
N LEU A 15 -1.50 -4.94 2.48
CA LEU A 15 -0.10 -5.37 2.55
C LEU A 15 0.15 -6.34 3.70
N VAL A 16 -0.35 -6.04 4.90
CA VAL A 16 -0.23 -6.92 6.07
C VAL A 16 -0.83 -8.29 5.76
N ARG A 17 -2.06 -8.33 5.24
CA ARG A 17 -2.71 -9.59 4.86
C ARG A 17 -1.89 -10.35 3.82
N ALA A 18 -1.36 -9.68 2.80
CA ALA A 18 -0.56 -10.32 1.76
C ALA A 18 0.73 -10.95 2.32
N VAL A 19 1.40 -10.27 3.25
CA VAL A 19 2.60 -10.77 3.93
C VAL A 19 2.27 -11.99 4.80
N GLU A 20 1.14 -11.96 5.52
CA GLU A 20 0.67 -13.11 6.31
C GLU A 20 0.35 -14.32 5.43
N GLU A 21 -0.28 -14.12 4.27
CA GLU A 21 -0.50 -15.21 3.30
C GLU A 21 0.83 -15.79 2.81
N GLU A 22 1.82 -14.94 2.53
CA GLU A 22 3.13 -15.40 2.07
C GLU A 22 3.89 -16.18 3.17
N ALA A 23 3.78 -15.74 4.42
CA ALA A 23 4.32 -16.47 5.56
C ALA A 23 3.71 -17.87 5.68
N ARG A 24 2.38 -17.99 5.48
CA ARG A 24 1.68 -19.28 5.47
C ARG A 24 2.15 -20.17 4.33
N ARG A 25 2.24 -19.64 3.10
CA ARG A 25 2.66 -20.40 1.90
C ARG A 25 4.08 -20.93 2.02
N THR A 26 4.98 -20.17 2.65
CA THR A 26 6.39 -20.52 2.76
C THR A 26 6.72 -21.35 3.99
N GLY A 27 5.74 -21.59 4.88
CA GLY A 27 5.94 -22.28 6.16
C GLY A 27 6.81 -21.49 7.12
N GLY A 28 6.73 -20.15 7.10
CA GLY A 28 7.51 -19.27 7.95
C GLY A 28 8.98 -19.07 7.55
N ARG A 29 9.38 -19.54 6.35
CA ARG A 29 10.76 -19.38 5.84
C ARG A 29 11.07 -17.96 5.37
N THR A 30 10.07 -17.10 5.23
CA THR A 30 10.22 -15.71 4.81
C THR A 30 10.26 -14.78 6.02
N ASP A 31 11.21 -13.86 6.04
CA ASP A 31 11.23 -12.75 6.99
C ASP A 31 10.06 -11.80 6.68
N THR A 32 9.00 -11.90 7.47
CA THR A 32 7.77 -11.13 7.30
C THR A 32 7.97 -9.64 7.58
N GLY A 33 8.88 -9.29 8.50
CA GLY A 33 9.19 -7.90 8.82
C GLY A 33 9.91 -7.22 7.67
N ALA A 34 10.93 -7.87 7.11
CA ALA A 34 11.65 -7.39 5.94
C ALA A 34 10.73 -7.30 4.70
N LEU A 35 9.87 -8.30 4.49
CA LEU A 35 8.92 -8.30 3.37
C LEU A 35 7.90 -7.16 3.50
N LEU A 36 7.35 -6.92 4.69
CA LEU A 36 6.40 -5.82 4.93
C LEU A 36 7.06 -4.46 4.74
N ALA A 37 8.29 -4.27 5.22
CA ALA A 37 9.04 -3.03 5.02
C ALA A 37 9.28 -2.75 3.53
N ARG A 38 9.68 -3.78 2.76
CA ARG A 38 9.83 -3.68 1.31
C ARG A 38 8.52 -3.32 0.62
N ALA A 39 7.42 -3.96 1.02
CA ALA A 39 6.11 -3.72 0.43
C ALA A 39 5.60 -2.29 0.69
N ARG A 40 5.84 -1.74 1.88
CA ARG A 40 5.55 -0.33 2.20
C ARG A 40 6.36 0.63 1.32
N GLY A 41 7.67 0.40 1.15
CA GLY A 41 8.49 1.21 0.25
C GLY A 41 8.06 1.13 -1.22
N ALA A 42 7.59 -0.04 -1.68
CA ALA A 42 7.02 -0.19 -3.01
C ALA A 42 5.70 0.58 -3.16
N LEU A 43 4.84 0.57 -2.14
CA LEU A 43 3.62 1.36 -2.11
C LEU A 43 3.92 2.86 -2.17
N ASP A 44 4.93 3.33 -1.42
CA ASP A 44 5.35 4.73 -1.46
C ASP A 44 5.85 5.13 -2.86
N THR A 45 6.61 4.24 -3.50
CA THR A 45 7.08 4.43 -4.89
C THR A 45 5.91 4.51 -5.88
N MET A 46 4.93 3.61 -5.76
CA MET A 46 3.73 3.61 -6.61
C MET A 46 2.89 4.88 -6.40
N ALA A 47 2.70 5.28 -5.14
CA ALA A 47 1.94 6.48 -4.80
C ALA A 47 2.62 7.76 -5.32
N ALA A 48 3.95 7.84 -5.24
CA ALA A 48 4.70 8.94 -5.83
C ALA A 48 4.57 8.98 -7.36
N GLY A 49 4.61 7.82 -8.02
CA GLY A 49 4.49 7.73 -9.47
C GLY A 49 3.09 8.06 -10.01
N ALA A 50 2.05 7.92 -9.20
CA ALA A 50 0.65 8.19 -9.56
C ALA A 50 0.09 9.47 -8.90
N ALA A 51 0.96 10.36 -8.41
CA ALA A 51 0.55 11.46 -7.55
C ALA A 51 -0.35 12.49 -8.27
N GLU A 52 -0.14 12.70 -9.57
CA GLU A 52 -0.96 13.62 -10.38
C GLU A 52 -2.35 13.04 -10.64
N GLU A 53 -2.40 11.79 -11.10
CA GLU A 53 -3.64 11.09 -11.40
C GLU A 53 -4.48 10.86 -10.13
N TYR A 54 -3.82 10.53 -9.03
CA TYR A 54 -4.49 10.38 -7.74
C TYR A 54 -5.08 11.71 -7.26
N ALA A 55 -4.38 12.84 -7.45
CA ALA A 55 -4.90 14.15 -7.08
C ALA A 55 -6.17 14.47 -7.88
N ALA A 56 -6.12 14.28 -9.21
CA ALA A 56 -7.28 14.49 -10.09
C ALA A 56 -8.47 13.58 -9.70
N TYR A 57 -8.20 12.31 -9.37
CA TYR A 57 -9.21 11.38 -8.87
C TYR A 57 -9.87 11.90 -7.59
N THR A 58 -9.08 12.34 -6.61
CA THR A 58 -9.62 12.83 -5.33
C THR A 58 -10.39 14.14 -5.47
N GLU A 59 -9.95 15.03 -6.37
CA GLU A 59 -10.69 16.27 -6.67
C GLU A 59 -12.06 15.97 -7.29
N ALA A 60 -12.10 15.04 -8.26
CA ALA A 60 -13.36 14.61 -8.86
C ALA A 60 -14.31 13.95 -7.84
N LEU A 61 -13.76 13.24 -6.86
CA LEU A 61 -14.52 12.61 -5.77
C LEU A 61 -15.12 13.63 -4.80
N ASP A 62 -14.39 14.71 -4.50
CA ASP A 62 -14.87 15.76 -3.61
C ASP A 62 -15.90 16.69 -4.28
N ALA A 63 -15.90 16.76 -5.61
CA ALA A 63 -16.81 17.57 -6.40
C ALA A 63 -18.16 16.89 -6.70
N ALA A 64 -18.33 15.60 -6.35
CA ALA A 64 -19.53 14.80 -6.58
C ALA A 64 -20.45 14.75 -5.36
#